data_AF-A0A7S1WVB5-F1
#
_entry.id   AF-A0A7S1WVB5-F1
#
_cell.length_a   1.000
_cell.length_b   1.000
_cell.length_c   1.000
_cell.angle_alpha   90.00
_cell.angle_beta   90.00
_cell.angle_gamma   90.00
#
_symmetry.space_group_name_H-M   'P 1'
#
loop_
_entity.id
_entity.type
_entity.pdbx_description
1 polymer ?
#
loop_
_entity_poly.entity_id
_entity_poly.type
_entity_poly.pdbx_seq_one_letter_code
_entity_poly.pdbx_strand_id
1 'polypeptide(L)'
;KEALRQVEESLAASMSALAQKKAELKQVEDKVAKLVADLDAAKKKKEDLQNQYETCSKRLITAEKLINGLGGEKTRWTQNARELSADYVNLTGDVIVASGLIAYLGAFTPEFREEAVQRWAEGARGREIP
;
A
#
# COMPACT_ATOMS: atom_id res chain seq x y z
N LYS A 1 -81.48 30.16 -27.01
CA LYS A 1 -80.99 30.39 -25.63
C LYS A 1 -80.59 29.07 -24.97
N GLU A 2 -81.43 28.04 -24.99
CA GLU A 2 -81.12 26.72 -24.40
C GLU A 2 -79.87 26.02 -24.98
N ALA A 3 -79.74 25.98 -26.31
CA ALA A 3 -78.58 25.37 -26.97
C ALA A 3 -77.25 26.05 -26.66
N LEU A 4 -77.26 27.36 -26.36
CA LEU A 4 -76.05 28.09 -25.96
C LEU A 4 -75.60 27.65 -24.56
N ARG A 5 -76.57 27.53 -23.64
CA ARG A 5 -76.32 27.14 -22.24
C ARG A 5 -75.79 25.71 -22.13
N GLN A 6 -76.30 24.78 -22.93
CA GLN A 6 -75.80 23.39 -22.97
C GLN A 6 -74.35 23.30 -23.49
N VAL A 7 -74.00 24.11 -24.49
CA VAL A 7 -72.63 24.18 -25.00
C VAL A 7 -71.70 24.80 -23.96
N GLU A 8 -72.14 25.86 -23.27
CA GLU A 8 -71.39 26.49 -22.17
C GLU A 8 -71.17 25.53 -20.99
N GLU A 9 -72.19 24.77 -20.57
CA GLU A 9 -72.08 23.75 -19.51
C GLU A 9 -71.13 22.60 -19.92
N SER A 10 -71.23 22.10 -21.16
CA SER A 10 -70.34 21.06 -21.69
C SER A 10 -68.88 21.53 -21.81
N LEU A 11 -68.68 22.78 -22.23
CA LEU A 11 -67.37 23.41 -22.30
C LEU A 11 -66.77 23.55 -20.90
N ALA A 12 -67.55 24.01 -19.92
CA ALA A 12 -67.12 24.14 -18.52
C ALA A 12 -66.72 22.78 -17.92
N ALA A 13 -67.53 21.73 -18.15
CA ALA A 13 -67.22 20.37 -17.72
C ALA A 13 -65.91 19.84 -18.36
N SER A 14 -65.73 20.07 -19.66
CA SER A 14 -64.52 19.67 -20.39
C SER A 14 -63.28 20.43 -19.91
N MET A 15 -63.39 21.73 -19.64
CA MET A 15 -62.31 22.53 -19.06
C MET A 15 -61.93 22.07 -17.65
N SER A 16 -62.92 21.70 -16.83
CA SER A 16 -62.67 21.14 -15.50
C SER A 16 -61.92 19.80 -15.57
N ALA A 17 -62.35 18.88 -16.43
CA ALA A 17 -61.68 17.60 -16.63
C ALA A 17 -60.23 17.78 -17.16
N LEU A 18 -60.03 18.72 -18.09
CA LEU A 18 -58.70 19.08 -18.59
C LEU A 18 -57.80 19.60 -17.46
N ALA A 19 -58.31 20.49 -16.60
CA ALA A 19 -57.56 21.03 -15.48
C ALA A 19 -57.16 19.93 -14.48
N GLN A 20 -58.06 19.01 -14.19
CA GLN A 20 -57.81 17.87 -13.30
C GLN A 20 -56.72 16.95 -13.86
N LYS A 21 -56.80 16.60 -15.16
CA LYS A 21 -55.79 15.76 -15.81
C LYS A 21 -54.42 16.44 -15.91
N LYS A 22 -54.37 17.76 -16.13
CA LYS A 22 -53.13 18.53 -16.06
C LYS A 22 -52.52 18.54 -14.66
N ALA A 23 -53.34 18.62 -13.62
CA ALA A 23 -52.87 18.56 -12.23
C ALA A 23 -52.31 17.17 -11.87
N GLU A 24 -52.99 16.09 -12.28
CA GLU A 24 -52.50 14.71 -12.13
C GLU A 24 -51.17 14.50 -12.88
N LEU A 25 -51.08 14.97 -14.13
CA LEU A 25 -49.85 14.88 -14.93
C LEU A 25 -48.69 15.58 -14.21
N LYS A 26 -48.91 16.81 -13.74
CA LYS A 26 -47.89 17.57 -13.01
C LYS A 26 -47.41 16.83 -11.76
N GLN A 27 -48.31 16.21 -10.99
CA GLN A 27 -47.90 15.42 -9.82
C GLN A 27 -47.02 14.21 -10.19
N VAL A 28 -47.30 13.56 -11.32
CA VAL A 28 -46.49 12.44 -11.80
C VAL A 28 -45.13 12.96 -12.30
N GLU A 29 -45.11 14.05 -13.06
CA GLU A 29 -43.87 14.68 -13.53
C GLU A 29 -42.97 15.12 -12.37
N ASP A 30 -43.54 15.76 -11.34
CA ASP A 30 -42.80 16.17 -10.14
C ASP A 30 -42.22 14.95 -9.40
N LYS A 31 -42.97 13.85 -9.30
CA LYS A 31 -42.49 12.59 -8.69
C LYS A 31 -41.36 11.96 -9.50
N VAL A 32 -41.50 11.93 -10.83
CA VAL A 32 -40.47 11.41 -11.73
C VAL A 32 -39.20 12.25 -11.62
N ALA A 33 -39.32 13.57 -11.63
CA ALA A 33 -38.19 14.48 -11.47
C ALA A 33 -37.45 14.25 -10.15
N LYS A 34 -38.19 14.06 -9.05
CA LYS A 34 -37.60 13.72 -7.75
C LYS A 34 -36.87 12.38 -7.77
N LEU A 35 -37.50 11.33 -8.32
CA LEU A 35 -36.88 10.00 -8.40
C LEU A 35 -35.61 10.00 -9.26
N VAL A 36 -35.59 10.76 -10.35
CA VAL A 36 -34.40 10.93 -11.20
C VAL A 36 -33.28 11.63 -10.42
N ALA A 37 -33.59 12.70 -9.68
CA ALA A 37 -32.61 13.38 -8.85
C ALA A 37 -32.03 12.48 -7.76
N ASP A 38 -32.89 11.71 -7.07
CA ASP A 38 -32.47 10.76 -6.03
C ASP A 38 -31.61 9.62 -6.61
N LEU A 39 -31.98 9.11 -7.79
CA LEU A 39 -31.22 8.08 -8.51
C LEU A 39 -29.82 8.58 -8.89
N ASP A 40 -29.72 9.79 -9.43
CA ASP A 40 -28.44 10.36 -9.85
C ASP A 40 -27.54 10.67 -8.64
N ALA A 41 -28.11 11.15 -7.54
CA ALA A 41 -27.39 11.32 -6.29
C ALA A 41 -26.85 9.98 -5.73
N ALA A 42 -27.68 8.93 -5.76
CA ALA A 42 -27.27 7.59 -5.32
C ALA A 42 -26.19 6.97 -6.21
N LYS A 43 -26.29 7.14 -7.54
CA LYS A 43 -25.27 6.71 -8.50
C LYS A 43 -23.93 7.39 -8.25
N LYS A 44 -23.94 8.71 -8.07
CA LYS A 44 -22.73 9.47 -7.75
C LYS A 44 -22.07 8.98 -6.46
N LYS A 45 -22.87 8.79 -5.40
CA LYS A 45 -22.37 8.27 -4.12
C LYS A 45 -21.78 6.86 -4.26
N LYS A 46 -22.41 6.00 -5.08
CA LYS A 46 -21.88 4.66 -5.37
C LYS A 46 -20.52 4.75 -6.06
N GLU A 47 -20.39 5.59 -7.07
CA GLU A 47 -19.14 5.77 -7.81
C GLU A 47 -18.01 6.31 -6.90
N ASP A 48 -18.31 7.31 -6.06
CA ASP A 48 -17.37 7.86 -5.09
C ASP A 48 -16.86 6.77 -4.12
N LEU A 49 -17.76 5.93 -3.61
CA LEU A 49 -17.42 4.82 -2.71
C LEU A 49 -16.59 3.74 -3.41
N GLN A 50 -16.91 3.41 -4.67
CA GLN A 50 -16.11 2.46 -5.45
C GLN A 50 -14.69 2.97 -5.67
N ASN A 51 -14.54 4.25 -6.01
CA ASN A 51 -13.22 4.89 -6.19
C ASN A 51 -12.40 4.89 -4.90
N GLN A 52 -13.03 5.17 -3.75
CA GLN A 52 -12.38 5.11 -2.44
C GLN A 52 -11.95 3.68 -2.09
N TYR A 53 -12.83 2.70 -2.32
CA TYR A 53 -12.53 1.29 -2.07
C TYR A 53 -11.33 0.82 -2.90
N GLU A 54 -11.32 1.11 -4.21
CA GLU A 54 -10.21 0.73 -5.08
C GLU A 54 -8.89 1.36 -4.65
N THR A 55 -8.92 2.65 -4.29
CA THR A 55 -7.74 3.37 -3.81
C THR A 55 -7.21 2.76 -2.51
N CYS A 56 -8.09 2.47 -1.56
CA CYS A 56 -7.73 1.84 -0.29
C CYS A 56 -7.15 0.44 -0.51
N SER A 57 -7.79 -0.38 -1.34
CA SER A 57 -7.33 -1.73 -1.68
C SER A 57 -5.93 -1.71 -2.32
N LYS A 58 -5.69 -0.81 -3.28
CA LYS A 58 -4.36 -0.62 -3.89
C LYS A 58 -3.31 -0.23 -2.85
N ARG A 59 -3.64 0.69 -1.94
CA ARG A 59 -2.74 1.11 -0.85
C ARG A 59 -2.42 -0.05 0.08
N LEU A 60 -3.42 -0.86 0.44
CA LEU A 60 -3.25 -2.02 1.31
C LEU A 60 -2.29 -3.04 0.70
N ILE A 61 -2.48 -3.40 -0.59
CA ILE A 61 -1.61 -4.33 -1.31
C ILE A 61 -0.16 -3.83 -1.34
N THR A 62 0.05 -2.54 -1.61
CA THR A 62 1.39 -1.95 -1.60
C THR A 62 2.01 -1.97 -0.21
N ALA A 63 1.23 -1.64 0.83
CA ALA A 63 1.71 -1.66 2.21
C ALA A 63 2.11 -3.09 2.64
N GLU A 64 1.32 -4.10 2.30
CA GLU A 64 1.63 -5.49 2.59
C GLU A 64 2.91 -5.95 1.89
N LYS A 65 3.08 -5.61 0.60
CA LYS A 65 4.33 -5.88 -0.12
C LYS A 65 5.54 -5.23 0.54
N LEU A 66 5.41 -3.99 0.99
CA LEU A 66 6.49 -3.29 1.70
C LEU A 66 6.80 -3.98 3.03
N ILE A 67 5.79 -4.30 3.84
CA ILE A 67 5.99 -4.98 5.13
C ILE A 67 6.68 -6.34 4.93
N ASN A 68 6.22 -7.13 3.97
CA ASN A 68 6.78 -8.45 3.68
C ASN A 68 8.20 -8.36 3.12
N GLY A 69 8.49 -7.37 2.25
CA GLY A 69 9.83 -7.13 1.72
C GLY A 69 10.81 -6.63 2.79
N LEU A 70 10.40 -5.64 3.59
CA LEU A 70 11.24 -4.98 4.59
C LEU A 70 11.44 -5.80 5.87
N GLY A 71 10.50 -6.69 6.20
CA GLY A 71 10.58 -7.52 7.40
C GLY A 71 11.82 -8.43 7.41
N GLY A 72 12.12 -9.06 6.27
CA GLY A 72 13.33 -9.87 6.10
C GLY A 72 14.61 -9.03 6.09
N GLU A 73 14.57 -7.86 5.45
CA GLU A 73 15.71 -6.95 5.37
C GLU A 73 16.13 -6.42 6.75
N LYS A 74 15.19 -6.07 7.63
CA LYS A 74 15.50 -5.64 9.00
C LYS A 74 16.30 -6.69 9.75
N THR A 75 15.85 -7.95 9.73
CA THR A 75 16.55 -9.05 10.42
C THR A 75 17.95 -9.24 9.82
N ARG A 76 18.05 -9.26 8.48
CA ARG A 76 19.34 -9.41 7.79
C ARG A 76 20.31 -8.27 8.13
N TRP A 77 19.89 -7.02 8.05
CA TRP A 77 20.75 -5.88 8.37
C TRP A 77 21.14 -5.85 9.84
N THR A 78 20.23 -6.25 10.74
CA THR A 78 20.54 -6.35 12.17
C THR A 78 21.61 -7.42 12.42
N GLN A 79 21.51 -8.58 11.75
CA GLN A 79 22.50 -9.64 11.86
C GLN A 79 23.85 -9.22 11.27
N ASN A 80 23.85 -8.67 10.05
CA ASN A 80 25.07 -8.19 9.39
C ASN A 80 25.76 -7.10 10.22
N ALA A 81 25.00 -6.19 10.86
CA ALA A 81 25.58 -5.16 11.72
C ALA A 81 26.27 -5.75 12.96
N ARG A 82 25.73 -6.84 13.52
CA ARG A 82 26.36 -7.55 14.66
C ARG A 82 27.64 -8.26 14.23
N GLU A 83 27.60 -8.98 13.12
CA GLU A 83 28.76 -9.67 12.55
C GLU A 83 29.88 -8.66 12.21
N LEU A 84 29.54 -7.58 11.51
CA LEU A 84 30.50 -6.54 11.15
C LEU A 84 31.08 -5.86 12.40
N SER A 85 30.30 -5.70 13.47
CA SER A 85 30.81 -5.17 14.73
C SER A 85 31.82 -6.10 15.40
N ALA A 86 31.63 -7.43 15.30
CA ALA A 86 32.60 -8.40 15.79
C ALA A 86 33.86 -8.40 14.92
N ASP A 87 33.71 -8.43 13.60
CA ASP A 87 34.82 -8.36 12.65
C ASP A 87 35.64 -7.08 12.84
N TYR A 88 34.97 -5.94 13.10
CA TYR A 88 35.64 -4.68 13.35
C TYR A 88 36.56 -4.72 14.58
N VAL A 89 36.15 -5.42 15.64
CA VAL A 89 36.98 -5.60 16.85
C VAL A 89 38.20 -6.47 16.52
N ASN A 90 38.01 -7.57 15.79
CA ASN A 90 39.07 -8.54 15.47
C ASN A 90 40.00 -8.08 14.34
N LEU A 91 39.59 -7.07 13.56
CA LEU A 91 40.27 -6.62 12.35
C LEU A 91 41.76 -6.38 12.52
N THR A 92 42.17 -5.83 13.67
CA THR A 92 43.59 -5.52 13.92
C THR A 92 44.43 -6.79 14.01
N GLY A 93 43.96 -7.81 14.75
CA GLY A 93 44.65 -9.10 14.84
C GLY A 93 44.65 -9.84 13.51
N ASP A 94 43.51 -9.87 12.83
CA ASP A 94 43.36 -10.52 11.52
C ASP A 94 44.34 -9.96 10.49
N VAL A 95 44.47 -8.62 10.41
CA VAL A 95 45.40 -7.95 9.49
C VAL A 95 46.85 -8.28 9.82
N ILE A 96 47.23 -8.34 11.09
CA ILE A 96 48.61 -8.66 11.52
C ILE A 96 48.96 -10.09 11.11
N VAL A 97 48.10 -11.06 11.42
CA VAL A 97 48.33 -12.48 11.11
C VAL A 97 48.35 -12.72 9.60
N ALA A 98 47.40 -12.15 8.87
CA ALA A 98 47.34 -12.25 7.41
C ALA A 98 48.58 -11.64 6.74
N SER A 99 49.03 -10.47 7.21
CA SER A 99 50.24 -9.82 6.71
C SER A 99 51.49 -10.69 6.93
N GLY A 100 51.62 -11.31 8.11
CA GLY A 100 52.70 -12.23 8.41
C GLY A 100 52.71 -13.48 7.51
N LEU A 101 51.52 -14.05 7.25
CA LEU A 101 51.36 -15.22 6.37
C LEU A 101 51.85 -14.89 4.95
N ILE A 102 51.42 -13.75 4.40
CA ILE A 102 51.80 -13.30 3.05
C ILE A 102 53.31 -13.00 2.97
N ALA A 103 53.86 -12.31 3.98
CA ALA A 103 55.24 -11.85 3.94
C ALA A 103 56.26 -12.97 4.19
N TYR A 104 55.98 -13.91 5.09
CA TYR A 104 57.00 -14.84 5.59
C TYR A 104 56.75 -16.30 5.27
N LEU A 105 55.50 -16.71 5.01
CA LEU A 105 55.15 -18.12 4.97
C LEU A 105 54.89 -18.68 3.55
N GLY A 106 55.19 -17.91 2.50
CA GLY A 106 54.96 -18.32 1.11
C GLY A 106 55.70 -19.60 0.69
N ALA A 107 56.92 -19.83 1.20
CA ALA A 107 57.77 -20.97 0.84
C ALA A 107 57.48 -22.27 1.61
N PHE A 108 56.58 -22.25 2.59
CA PHE A 108 56.31 -23.40 3.46
C PHE A 108 55.10 -24.22 3.00
N THR A 109 54.96 -25.43 3.55
CA THR A 109 53.81 -26.30 3.24
C THR A 109 52.52 -25.79 3.91
N PRO A 110 51.34 -26.19 3.43
CA PRO A 110 50.06 -25.82 4.04
C PRO A 110 49.98 -26.16 5.53
N GLU A 111 50.50 -27.32 5.93
CA GLU A 111 50.43 -27.81 7.32
C GLU A 111 51.25 -26.92 8.25
N PHE A 112 52.46 -26.53 7.82
CA PHE A 112 53.29 -25.61 8.59
C PHE A 112 52.68 -24.21 8.67
N ARG A 113 52.05 -23.74 7.58
CA ARG A 113 51.33 -22.46 7.56
C ARG A 113 50.20 -22.42 8.57
N GLU A 114 49.41 -23.48 8.65
CA GLU A 114 48.28 -23.58 9.57
C GLU A 114 48.76 -23.58 11.03
N GLU A 115 49.80 -24.36 11.35
CA GLU A 115 50.40 -24.35 12.70
C GLU A 115 50.94 -22.96 13.07
N ALA A 116 51.67 -22.30 12.16
CA ALA A 116 52.24 -20.98 12.40
C ALA A 116 51.15 -19.92 12.62
N VAL A 117 50.08 -19.93 11.81
CA VAL A 117 48.93 -19.02 11.97
C VAL A 117 48.25 -19.21 13.33
N GLN A 118 48.02 -20.46 13.77
CA GLN A 118 47.42 -20.72 15.08
C GLN A 118 48.30 -20.18 16.22
N ARG A 119 49.61 -20.47 16.18
CA ARG A 119 50.56 -19.96 17.19
C ARG A 119 50.63 -18.45 17.22
N TRP A 120 50.56 -17.80 16.06
CA TRP A 120 50.56 -16.34 15.97
C TRP A 120 49.25 -15.73 16.48
N ALA A 121 48.11 -16.33 16.18
CA ALA A 121 46.81 -15.90 16.72
C ALA A 121 46.76 -16.02 18.25
N GLU A 122 47.26 -17.12 18.83
CA GLU A 122 47.41 -17.26 20.29
C GLU A 122 48.35 -16.20 20.88
N GLY A 123 49.48 -15.95 20.21
CA GLY A 123 50.42 -14.92 20.61
C GLY A 123 49.85 -13.50 20.54
N ALA A 124 48.98 -13.21 19.56
CA ALA A 124 48.27 -11.94 19.44
C ALA A 124 47.28 -11.74 20.59
N ARG A 125 46.45 -12.76 20.87
CA ARG A 125 45.52 -12.75 22.02
C ARG A 125 46.22 -12.57 23.35
N GLY A 126 47.38 -13.23 23.55
CA GLY A 126 48.20 -13.06 24.75
C GLY A 126 48.79 -11.66 24.93
N ARG A 127 48.77 -10.82 23.89
CA ARG A 127 49.17 -9.41 23.91
C ARG A 127 47.97 -8.45 23.92
N GLU A 128 46.77 -8.97 24.19
CA GLU A 128 45.52 -8.20 24.17
C GLU A 128 45.20 -7.59 22.80
N ILE A 129 45.74 -8.18 21.73
CA ILE A 129 45.31 -7.89 20.36
C ILE A 129 44.11 -8.80 20.09
N PRO A 130 42.93 -8.23 19.80
CA PRO A 130 41.71 -9.00 19.54
C PRO A 130 41.89 -10.05 18.44
#